data_AF-A0AAV4BD77-F1
#
_entry.id   AF-A0AAV4BD77-F1
#
_cell.length_a   1.000
_cell.length_b   1.000
_cell.length_c   1.000
_cell.angle_alpha   90.00
_cell.angle_beta   90.00
_cell.angle_gamma   90.00
#
_symmetry.space_group_name_H-M   'P 1'
#
loop_
_entity.id
_entity.type
_entity.pdbx_description
1 polymer ?
#
loop_
_entity_poly.entity_id
_entity_poly.type
_entity_poly.pdbx_seq_one_letter_code
_entity_poly.pdbx_strand_id
1 'polypeptide(L)'
;MFQGQKGILSNSEGVDLSQMPPCQDVLMLHTQRANFQTKTWRASSSNFPDLPKPENNRWRLSSSGGLEIKWFSKGFIPNELQDILPDTLGTDDALEIELQDDDLSSDEEDISDTDDEL
;
A
#
# COMPACT_ATOMS: atom_id res chain seq x y z
N MET A 1 28.87 -9.66 5.92
CA MET A 1 28.70 -9.27 7.33
C MET A 1 28.38 -7.79 7.32
N PHE A 2 27.09 -7.42 7.32
CA PHE A 2 26.69 -6.01 7.27
C PHE A 2 26.83 -5.42 8.67
N GLN A 3 27.84 -4.58 8.87
CA GLN A 3 27.99 -3.78 10.08
C GLN A 3 26.97 -2.64 10.02
N GLY A 4 25.91 -2.75 10.83
CA GLY A 4 24.93 -1.67 10.99
C GLY A 4 25.55 -0.51 11.75
N GLN A 5 25.99 0.53 11.04
CA GLN A 5 26.23 1.82 11.65
C GLN A 5 24.90 2.34 12.22
N LYS A 6 24.84 2.56 13.54
CA LYS A 6 23.77 3.34 14.16
C LYS A 6 23.93 4.80 13.71
N GLY A 7 23.38 5.13 12.56
CA GLY A 7 23.24 6.51 12.11
C GLY A 7 22.37 7.26 13.13
N ILE A 8 22.95 8.28 13.76
CA ILE A 8 22.16 9.28 14.47
C ILE A 8 21.44 10.08 13.39
N LEU A 9 20.11 10.03 13.37
CA LEU A 9 19.31 10.85 12.48
C LEU A 9 19.51 12.31 12.91
N SER A 10 20.32 13.06 12.15
CA SER A 10 20.52 14.49 12.36
C SER A 10 19.64 15.26 11.39
N ASN A 11 19.05 16.37 11.84
CA ASN A 11 18.19 17.23 11.02
C ASN A 11 18.89 17.87 9.80
N SER A 12 20.20 17.71 9.65
CA SER A 12 20.99 18.33 8.58
C SER A 12 21.05 17.50 7.30
N GLU A 13 20.73 16.21 7.36
CA GLU A 13 20.61 15.34 6.20
C GLU A 13 19.15 14.91 6.11
N GLY A 14 18.42 15.46 5.15
CA GLY A 14 17.03 15.09 4.90
C GLY A 14 16.92 13.58 4.75
N VAL A 15 16.20 12.93 5.66
CA VAL A 15 15.97 11.49 5.60
C VAL A 15 14.99 11.23 4.47
N ASP A 16 15.45 10.55 3.42
CA ASP A 16 14.56 10.04 2.39
C ASP A 16 13.66 8.96 3.02
N LEU A 17 12.40 9.32 3.26
CA LEU A 17 11.41 8.44 3.86
C LEU A 17 11.12 7.22 2.99
N SER A 18 11.39 7.26 1.68
CA SER A 18 11.24 6.10 0.79
C SER A 18 12.26 4.99 1.08
N GLN A 19 13.40 5.35 1.69
CA GLN A 19 14.43 4.39 2.11
C GLN A 19 14.16 3.82 3.51
N MET A 20 13.17 4.34 4.22
CA MET A 20 12.81 3.81 5.53
C MET A 20 12.06 2.48 5.36
N PRO A 21 12.40 1.46 6.16
CA PRO A 21 11.63 0.23 6.15
C PRO A 21 10.19 0.54 6.58
N PRO A 22 9.19 -0.18 6.02
CA PRO A 22 7.82 -0.05 6.49
C PRO A 22 7.76 -0.37 7.98
N CYS A 23 6.86 0.30 8.69
CA CYS A 23 6.66 0.00 10.11
C CYS A 23 6.18 -1.45 10.28
N GLN A 24 6.47 -2.04 11.44
CA GLN A 24 6.16 -3.44 11.73
C GLN A 24 4.68 -3.78 11.46
N ASP A 25 3.78 -2.86 11.78
CA ASP A 25 2.35 -3.03 11.57
C ASP A 25 2.00 -3.17 10.08
N VAL A 26 2.45 -2.21 9.26
CA VAL A 26 2.22 -2.20 7.81
C VAL A 26 2.84 -3.44 7.17
N LEU A 27 4.06 -3.81 7.57
CA LEU A 27 4.74 -5.00 7.07
C LEU A 27 3.93 -6.27 7.36
N MET A 28 3.46 -6.45 8.59
CA MET A 28 2.66 -7.62 8.98
C MET A 28 1.34 -7.69 8.19
N LEU A 29 0.66 -6.55 8.04
CA LEU A 29 -0.59 -6.47 7.28
C LEU A 29 -0.37 -6.80 5.80
N HIS A 30 0.72 -6.29 5.21
CA HIS A 30 1.09 -6.58 3.82
C HIS A 30 1.40 -8.06 3.62
N THR A 31 2.20 -8.68 4.48
CA THR A 31 2.50 -10.12 4.41
C THR A 31 1.24 -10.97 4.47
N GLN A 32 0.27 -10.62 5.32
CA GLN A 32 -0.99 -11.35 5.42
C GLN A 32 -1.84 -11.23 4.15
N ARG A 33 -1.91 -10.04 3.54
CA ARG A 33 -2.60 -9.86 2.25
C ARG A 33 -1.94 -10.65 1.14
N ALA A 34 -0.62 -10.60 1.02
CA ALA A 34 0.13 -11.34 0.01
C ALA A 34 -0.11 -12.86 0.15
N ASN A 35 -0.02 -13.39 1.37
CA ASN A 35 -0.31 -14.80 1.65
C ASN A 35 -1.73 -15.20 1.25
N PHE A 36 -2.70 -14.33 1.53
CA PHE A 36 -4.09 -14.56 1.14
C PHE A 36 -4.25 -14.59 -0.38
N GLN A 37 -3.71 -13.61 -1.10
CA GLN A 37 -3.74 -13.55 -2.56
C GLN A 37 -3.10 -14.80 -3.18
N THR A 38 -1.91 -15.19 -2.72
CA THR A 38 -1.22 -16.39 -3.19
C THR A 38 -2.04 -17.66 -2.92
N LYS A 39 -2.66 -17.78 -1.73
CA LYS A 39 -3.52 -18.92 -1.40
C LYS A 39 -4.74 -18.99 -2.32
N THR A 40 -5.39 -17.86 -2.56
CA THR A 40 -6.56 -17.76 -3.44
C THR A 40 -6.20 -18.13 -4.88
N TRP A 41 -5.10 -17.60 -5.40
CA TRP A 41 -4.62 -17.95 -6.74
C TRP A 41 -4.24 -19.43 -6.85
N ARG A 42 -3.52 -19.97 -5.87
CA ARG A 42 -3.19 -21.40 -5.85
C ARG A 42 -4.43 -22.28 -5.81
N ALA A 43 -5.49 -21.85 -5.12
CA ALA A 43 -6.74 -22.58 -5.01
C ALA A 43 -7.67 -22.37 -6.23
N SER A 44 -7.40 -21.42 -7.12
CA SER A 44 -8.29 -21.03 -8.23
C SER A 44 -8.64 -22.17 -9.20
N SER A 45 -7.76 -23.15 -9.35
CA SER A 45 -7.97 -24.31 -10.23
C SER A 45 -8.73 -25.46 -9.57
N SER A 46 -9.05 -25.36 -8.29
CA SER A 46 -9.72 -26.41 -7.51
C SER A 46 -10.96 -25.84 -6.81
N ASN A 47 -12.02 -26.63 -6.70
CA ASN A 47 -13.15 -26.25 -5.87
C ASN A 47 -12.70 -26.21 -4.40
N PHE A 48 -12.44 -25.01 -3.88
CA PHE A 48 -11.98 -24.78 -2.51
C PHE A 48 -13.05 -24.00 -1.72
N PRO A 49 -14.07 -24.68 -1.18
CA PRO A 49 -15.19 -24.03 -0.51
C PRO A 49 -14.80 -23.33 0.79
N ASP A 50 -13.72 -23.78 1.45
CA ASP A 50 -13.22 -23.23 2.70
C ASP A 50 -12.23 -22.05 2.50
N LEU A 51 -12.39 -21.28 1.43
CA LEU A 51 -11.54 -20.11 1.20
C LEU A 51 -11.77 -19.09 2.33
N PRO A 52 -10.70 -18.66 3.02
CA PRO A 52 -10.86 -17.69 4.10
C PRO A 52 -11.37 -16.38 3.53
N LYS A 53 -12.25 -15.70 4.27
CA LYS A 53 -12.81 -14.44 3.79
C LYS A 53 -11.75 -13.32 3.74
N PRO A 54 -11.84 -12.37 2.79
CA PRO A 54 -10.86 -11.30 2.65
C PRO A 54 -10.78 -10.39 3.88
N GLU A 55 -11.87 -10.18 4.62
CA GLU A 55 -11.93 -9.34 5.81
C GLU A 55 -11.06 -9.90 6.95
N ASN A 56 -10.91 -11.22 7.01
CA ASN A 56 -10.01 -11.91 7.95
C ASN A 56 -8.52 -11.78 7.55
N ASN A 57 -8.23 -11.34 6.33
CA ASN A 57 -6.90 -11.20 5.75
C ASN A 57 -6.51 -9.75 5.48
N ARG A 58 -6.98 -8.83 6.33
CA ARG A 58 -6.59 -7.41 6.33
C ARG A 58 -7.06 -6.63 5.11
N TRP A 59 -8.18 -7.06 4.56
CA TRP A 59 -9.04 -6.23 3.73
C TRP A 59 -10.19 -5.68 4.58
N ARG A 60 -10.80 -4.59 4.15
CA ARG A 60 -12.03 -4.03 4.72
C ARG A 60 -13.09 -4.01 3.62
N LEU A 61 -14.33 -4.29 3.98
CA LEU A 61 -15.47 -4.04 3.10
C LEU A 61 -15.79 -2.55 3.16
N SER A 62 -15.75 -1.89 2.01
CA SER A 62 -16.25 -0.53 1.84
C SER A 62 -17.76 -0.49 1.99
N SER A 63 -18.31 0.66 2.33
CA SER A 63 -19.76 0.94 2.34
C SER A 63 -20.40 0.67 0.98
N SER A 64 -19.62 0.80 -0.11
CA SER A 64 -20.02 0.51 -1.49
C SER A 64 -19.99 -0.99 -1.85
N GLY A 65 -19.55 -1.86 -0.94
CA GLY A 65 -19.39 -3.30 -1.17
C GLY A 65 -18.05 -3.70 -1.81
N GLY A 66 -17.16 -2.74 -2.10
CA GLY A 66 -15.80 -2.99 -2.58
C GLY A 66 -14.87 -3.51 -1.48
N LEU A 67 -13.72 -4.08 -1.87
CA LEU A 67 -12.64 -4.44 -0.94
C LEU A 67 -11.56 -3.36 -0.91
N GLU A 68 -11.30 -2.83 0.27
CA GLU A 68 -10.28 -1.81 0.53
C GLU A 68 -9.13 -2.38 1.36
N ILE A 69 -7.94 -1.83 1.16
CA ILE A 69 -6.74 -2.25 1.91
C ILE A 69 -6.80 -1.70 3.33
N LYS A 70 -6.64 -2.57 4.32
CA LYS A 70 -6.34 -2.14 5.70
C LYS A 70 -4.87 -1.75 5.80
N TRP A 71 -4.59 -0.46 5.73
CA TRP A 71 -3.22 0.08 5.82
C TRP A 71 -2.64 0.00 7.23
N PHE A 72 -3.45 0.31 8.25
CA PHE A 72 -3.04 0.28 9.65
C PHE A 72 -4.00 -0.56 10.50
N SER A 73 -3.45 -1.26 11.49
CA SER A 73 -4.20 -2.04 12.48
C SER A 73 -4.48 -1.24 13.74
N LYS A 74 -3.54 -0.35 14.10
CA LYS A 74 -3.64 0.63 15.17
C LYS A 74 -3.84 2.02 14.57
N GLY A 75 -4.21 2.99 15.40
CA GLY A 75 -4.15 4.40 14.97
C GLY A 75 -2.76 4.70 14.44
N PHE A 76 -2.67 5.36 13.28
CA PHE A 76 -1.37 5.78 12.74
C PHE A 76 -0.71 6.83 13.66
N ILE A 77 -1.55 7.54 14.42
CA ILE A 77 -1.15 8.56 15.39
C ILE A 77 -1.06 7.91 16.78
N PRO A 78 0.09 8.03 17.48
CA PRO A 78 0.20 7.68 18.89
C PRO A 78 -0.86 8.38 19.73
N ASN A 79 -1.41 7.68 20.73
CA ASN A 79 -2.50 8.22 21.55
C ASN A 79 -2.09 9.52 22.28
N GLU A 80 -0.81 9.65 22.60
CA GLU A 80 -0.22 10.79 23.27
C GLU A 80 -0.25 12.08 22.43
N LEU A 81 -0.48 11.97 21.12
CA LEU A 81 -0.52 13.10 20.19
C LEU A 81 -1.93 13.42 19.69
N GLN A 82 -2.97 12.72 20.19
CA GLN A 82 -4.34 12.96 19.78
C GLN A 82 -4.83 14.37 20.14
N ASP A 83 -4.38 14.91 21.28
CA ASP A 83 -4.76 16.24 21.77
C ASP A 83 -4.21 17.40 20.93
N ILE A 84 -3.26 17.13 20.04
CA ILE A 84 -2.64 18.13 19.15
C ILE A 84 -3.38 18.19 17.81
N LEU A 85 -4.25 17.21 17.52
CA LEU A 85 -4.95 17.17 16.25
C LEU A 85 -6.01 18.27 16.18
N PRO A 86 -6.09 19.03 15.08
CA PRO A 86 -7.22 19.91 14.85
C PRO A 86 -8.50 19.08 14.77
N ASP A 87 -9.58 19.59 15.39
CA ASP A 87 -10.90 18.94 15.43
C ASP A 87 -11.47 18.57 14.05
N THR A 88 -10.91 19.13 12.96
CA THR A 88 -11.27 18.84 11.57
C THR A 88 -10.76 17.49 11.05
N LEU A 89 -9.88 16.78 11.76
CA LEU A 89 -9.35 15.46 11.38
C LEU A 89 -10.05 14.29 12.11
N GLY A 90 -11.02 14.58 13.00
CA GLY A 90 -11.66 13.58 13.88
C GLY A 90 -12.78 12.76 13.24
N THR A 91 -13.06 12.95 11.95
CA THR A 91 -14.06 12.17 11.21
C THR A 91 -13.33 11.35 10.15
N ASP A 92 -13.50 10.04 10.18
CA ASP A 92 -12.92 9.06 9.25
C ASP A 92 -13.36 9.26 7.77
N ASP A 93 -14.09 10.34 7.48
CA ASP A 93 -14.59 10.72 6.16
C ASP A 93 -13.90 12.03 5.69
N ALA A 94 -13.23 11.93 4.53
CA ALA A 94 -12.65 13.00 3.71
C ALA A 94 -11.23 13.49 4.05
N LEU A 95 -10.24 12.78 3.49
CA LEU A 95 -9.11 13.42 2.82
C LEU A 95 -9.17 13.03 1.33
N GLU A 96 -9.96 13.76 0.55
CA GLU A 96 -9.73 13.84 -0.89
C GLU A 96 -8.46 14.67 -1.10
N ILE A 97 -7.32 13.99 -1.13
CA ILE A 97 -6.12 14.58 -1.71
C ILE A 97 -6.32 14.46 -3.22
N GLU A 98 -6.58 15.58 -3.90
CA GLU A 98 -6.49 15.66 -5.36
C GLU A 98 -5.04 15.31 -5.73
N LEU A 99 -4.81 14.08 -6.14
CA LEU A 99 -3.58 13.69 -6.81
C LEU A 99 -3.59 14.41 -8.15
N GLN A 100 -2.80 15.46 -8.26
CA GLN A 100 -2.53 16.11 -9.53
C GLN A 100 -1.76 15.10 -10.39
N ASP A 101 -2.43 14.57 -11.42
CA ASP A 101 -1.83 13.70 -12.42
C ASP A 101 -0.73 14.48 -13.15
N ASP A 102 0.51 14.37 -12.69
CA ASP A 102 1.69 14.83 -13.44
C ASP A 102 1.87 13.88 -14.64
N ASP A 103 1.26 14.30 -15.76
CA ASP A 103 1.52 13.98 -17.17
C ASP A 103 2.69 13.03 -17.44
N LEU A 104 2.41 11.72 -17.47
CA LEU A 104 3.27 10.76 -18.16
C LEU A 104 2.90 10.81 -19.64
N SER A 105 3.56 11.68 -20.40
CA SER A 105 3.53 11.62 -21.86
C SER A 105 4.01 10.23 -22.31
N SER A 106 3.06 9.39 -22.71
CA SER A 106 3.32 8.14 -23.42
C SER A 106 3.89 8.52 -24.78
N ASP A 107 5.22 8.52 -24.92
CA ASP A 107 5.86 8.52 -26.22
C ASP A 107 5.54 7.15 -26.86
N GLU A 108 4.44 7.12 -27.61
CA GLU A 108 4.09 6.04 -28.52
C GLU A 108 5.13 6.06 -29.66
N GLU A 109 6.23 5.31 -29.51
CA GLU A 109 7.11 5.02 -30.64
C GLU A 109 6.35 4.12 -31.64
N ASP A 110 5.91 4.76 -32.72
CA ASP A 110 5.30 4.19 -33.91
C ASP A 110 6.28 3.25 -34.64
N ILE A 111 6.24 1.96 -34.32
CA ILE A 111 6.97 0.93 -35.09
C ILE A 111 6.15 0.60 -36.35
N SER A 112 6.19 1.50 -37.32
CA SER A 112 5.75 1.25 -38.69
C SER A 112 6.91 0.76 -39.55
N ASP A 113 7.34 -0.48 -39.37
CA ASP A 113 8.18 -1.14 -40.38
C ASP A 113 7.30 -1.87 -41.40
N THR A 114 7.23 -1.21 -42.55
CA THR A 114 6.59 -1.63 -43.79
C THR A 114 7.58 -2.44 -44.60
N ASP A 115 7.11 -3.53 -45.21
CA ASP A 115 7.65 -4.32 -46.34
C ASP A 115 9.03 -5.01 -46.20
N ASP A 116 9.03 -6.34 -46.39
CA ASP A 116 9.65 -6.91 -47.61
C ASP A 116 9.21 -8.36 -47.88
N GLU A 117 8.87 -8.61 -49.15
CA GLU A 117 8.51 -9.90 -49.74
C GLU A 117 9.62 -10.96 -49.59
N LEU A 118 9.21 -12.25 -49.49
CA LEU A 118 9.70 -13.38 -50.31
C LEU A 118 8.94 -14.68 -50.01
#